data_AF-A0A973Q0R6-F1
#
_entry.id   AF-A0A973Q0R6-F1
#
_cell.length_a   1.000
_cell.length_b   1.000
_cell.length_c   1.000
_cell.angle_alpha   90.00
_cell.angle_beta   90.00
_cell.angle_gamma   90.00
#
_symmetry.space_group_name_H-M   'P 1'
#
loop_
_entity.id
_entity.type
_entity.pdbx_description
1 polymer ?
#
loop_
_entity_poly.entity_id
_entity_poly.type
_entity_poly.pdbx_seq_one_letter_code
_entity_poly.pdbx_strand_id
1 'polypeptide(L)'
;MPHVNVTHLASKGTVLGTVVLSLLAVPSYATPAAPQPKPDLIGLQSHLVTALKQGAPGAIAQLDDHGRVEGAAMGVADRRSRRTISTADRFRIGSVTKTFTAVVLLQLADEGKLRLDAPVDRYLPGLLPDRTITVREILGHRSGLYDYTNTMFAKTVPGFQEVRSKVFTYRELVKRSLWHPRTSAPGAFSYSNTNFVVAGMLIEKLTGHSVRTEYENRIFKPLKLRDTFYVHPGTQIPGRHARGYLAPDERNAPLVDATEQTMSWA
;
A
#
# COMPACT_ATOMS: atom_id res chain seq x y z
N MET A 1 -12.34 76.68 25.35
CA MET A 1 -13.68 76.98 25.92
C MET A 1 -14.51 77.65 24.82
N PRO A 2 -15.84 77.46 24.68
CA PRO A 2 -16.83 76.61 25.38
C PRO A 2 -17.48 75.56 24.43
N HIS A 3 -17.97 74.40 24.91
CA HIS A 3 -19.34 74.07 25.35
C HIS A 3 -20.49 74.53 24.42
N VAL A 4 -21.30 73.60 23.89
CA VAL A 4 -22.64 73.19 24.40
C VAL A 4 -23.39 72.34 23.33
N ASN A 5 -23.98 71.23 23.80
CA ASN A 5 -24.97 70.37 23.11
C ASN A 5 -26.28 71.10 22.80
N VAL A 6 -26.93 70.82 21.66
CA VAL A 6 -28.41 70.68 21.61
C VAL A 6 -28.85 69.69 20.51
N THR A 7 -29.73 68.79 20.92
CA THR A 7 -30.58 67.83 20.20
C THR A 7 -31.60 68.44 19.23
N HIS A 8 -31.90 67.80 18.09
CA HIS A 8 -33.24 67.26 17.77
C HIS A 8 -33.43 66.83 16.29
N LEU A 9 -33.97 65.60 16.16
CA LEU A 9 -35.00 65.09 15.25
C LEU A 9 -34.95 65.24 13.70
N ALA A 10 -35.07 64.05 13.09
CA ALA A 10 -36.09 63.64 12.11
C ALA A 10 -35.78 63.65 10.59
N SER A 11 -35.61 62.41 10.11
CA SER A 11 -36.28 61.79 8.95
C SER A 11 -36.02 62.32 7.53
N LYS A 12 -35.52 61.42 6.67
CA LYS A 12 -36.20 60.83 5.49
C LYS A 12 -35.15 60.40 4.45
N GLY A 13 -35.34 59.23 3.81
CA GLY A 13 -34.73 58.95 2.50
C GLY A 13 -34.18 57.54 2.31
N THR A 14 -35.09 56.60 2.03
CA THR A 14 -34.85 55.23 1.54
C THR A 14 -34.08 55.20 0.21
N VAL A 15 -33.13 54.27 0.03
CA VAL A 15 -33.10 53.35 -1.13
C VAL A 15 -32.52 52.00 -0.66
N LEU A 16 -33.40 51.04 -0.35
CA LEU A 16 -33.06 49.63 -0.24
C LEU A 16 -33.08 49.07 -1.67
N GLY A 17 -31.91 48.82 -2.26
CA GLY A 17 -31.80 48.05 -3.50
C GLY A 17 -31.94 46.56 -3.18
N THR A 18 -33.13 45.99 -3.31
CA THR A 18 -33.32 44.54 -3.20
C THR A 18 -32.88 43.88 -4.50
N VAL A 19 -31.67 43.32 -4.53
CA VAL A 19 -31.26 42.39 -5.58
C VAL A 19 -31.94 41.06 -5.29
N VAL A 20 -32.99 40.74 -6.03
CA VAL A 20 -33.57 39.39 -6.05
C VAL A 20 -32.64 38.53 -6.90
N LEU A 21 -31.76 37.77 -6.24
CA LEU A 21 -30.96 36.74 -6.89
C LEU A 21 -31.85 35.50 -7.07
N SER A 22 -32.41 35.34 -8.26
CA SER A 22 -33.15 34.14 -8.64
C SER A 22 -32.17 32.95 -8.73
N LEU A 23 -32.06 32.17 -7.66
CA LEU A 23 -31.40 30.86 -7.68
C LEU A 23 -32.26 29.90 -8.52
N LEU A 24 -32.03 29.89 -9.84
CA LEU A 24 -32.45 28.79 -10.68
C LEU A 24 -31.61 27.58 -10.26
N ALA A 25 -32.15 26.76 -9.37
CA ALA A 25 -31.67 25.42 -9.13
C ALA A 25 -31.92 24.61 -10.42
N VAL A 26 -30.96 24.63 -11.34
CA VAL A 26 -30.94 23.72 -12.47
C VAL A 26 -30.66 22.34 -11.87
N PRO A 27 -31.60 21.37 -11.91
CA PRO A 27 -31.26 20.01 -11.51
C PRO A 27 -30.12 19.55 -12.42
N SER A 28 -28.93 19.34 -11.84
CA SER A 28 -27.87 18.61 -12.52
C SER A 28 -28.39 17.19 -12.71
N TYR A 29 -29.03 16.95 -13.85
CA TYR A 29 -29.23 15.60 -14.34
C TYR A 29 -27.84 15.04 -14.58
N ALA A 30 -27.36 14.22 -13.65
CA ALA A 30 -26.19 13.39 -13.90
C ALA A 30 -26.51 12.57 -15.14
N THR A 31 -25.83 12.86 -16.25
CA THR A 31 -25.92 12.07 -17.47
C THR A 31 -25.69 10.62 -17.06
N PRO A 32 -26.57 9.66 -17.40
CA PRO A 32 -26.33 8.26 -17.11
C PRO A 32 -24.94 7.91 -17.64
N ALA A 33 -24.06 7.43 -16.76
CA ALA A 33 -22.75 6.98 -17.18
C ALA A 33 -22.93 5.99 -18.33
N ALA A 34 -22.17 6.16 -19.42
CA ALA A 34 -22.19 5.22 -20.52
C ALA A 34 -21.97 3.80 -19.94
N PRO A 35 -22.69 2.77 -20.45
CA PRO A 35 -22.50 1.41 -19.97
C PRO A 35 -21.02 1.06 -20.04
N GLN A 36 -20.43 0.62 -18.93
CA GLN A 36 -19.05 0.18 -18.97
C GLN A 36 -18.93 -1.03 -19.91
N PRO A 37 -17.84 -1.11 -20.69
CA PRO A 37 -17.63 -2.25 -21.57
C PRO A 37 -17.60 -3.53 -20.74
N LYS A 38 -18.21 -4.59 -21.28
CA LYS A 38 -18.14 -5.92 -20.65
C LYS A 38 -16.67 -6.36 -20.54
N PRO A 39 -16.32 -7.13 -19.50
CA PRO A 39 -14.97 -7.68 -19.37
C PRO A 39 -14.52 -8.46 -20.61
N ASP A 40 -13.34 -8.17 -21.13
CA ASP A 40 -12.73 -8.93 -22.23
C ASP A 40 -11.96 -10.15 -21.69
N LEU A 41 -12.70 -11.26 -21.51
CA LEU A 41 -12.12 -12.51 -21.04
C LEU A 41 -11.17 -13.16 -22.06
N ILE A 42 -11.36 -12.89 -23.37
CA ILE A 42 -10.50 -13.44 -24.43
C ILE A 42 -9.15 -12.73 -24.38
N GLY A 43 -9.15 -11.40 -24.28
CA GLY A 43 -7.96 -10.59 -24.06
C GLY A 43 -7.23 -11.01 -22.79
N LEU A 44 -7.98 -11.20 -21.69
CA LEU A 44 -7.42 -11.69 -20.42
C LEU A 44 -6.67 -13.01 -20.59
N GLN A 45 -7.30 -14.02 -21.19
CA GLN A 45 -6.67 -15.32 -21.43
C GLN A 45 -5.44 -15.20 -22.34
N SER A 46 -5.51 -14.37 -23.37
CA SER A 46 -4.41 -14.11 -24.31
C SER A 46 -3.19 -13.50 -23.59
N HIS A 47 -3.42 -12.61 -22.63
CA HIS A 47 -2.35 -12.05 -21.79
C HIS A 47 -1.74 -13.09 -20.85
N LEU A 48 -2.54 -13.98 -20.25
CA LEU A 48 -2.01 -15.08 -19.43
C LEU A 48 -1.14 -16.03 -20.26
N VAL A 49 -1.57 -16.40 -21.47
CA VAL A 49 -0.76 -17.21 -22.40
C VAL A 49 0.54 -16.49 -22.78
N THR A 50 0.49 -15.18 -22.97
CA THR A 50 1.69 -14.38 -23.26
C THR A 50 2.69 -14.42 -22.09
N ALA A 51 2.22 -14.31 -20.85
CA ALA A 51 3.07 -14.44 -19.67
C ALA A 51 3.78 -15.81 -19.61
N LEU A 52 3.08 -16.89 -19.96
CA LEU A 52 3.67 -18.23 -20.07
C LEU A 52 4.77 -18.29 -21.15
N LYS A 53 4.52 -17.72 -22.34
CA LYS A 53 5.53 -17.63 -23.41
C LYS A 53 6.76 -16.82 -23.00
N GLN A 54 6.62 -15.89 -22.06
CA GLN A 54 7.69 -15.08 -21.49
C GLN A 54 8.41 -15.76 -20.31
N GLY A 55 8.03 -16.98 -19.95
CA GLY A 55 8.74 -17.81 -18.96
C GLY A 55 8.02 -17.97 -17.62
N ALA A 56 6.83 -17.40 -17.43
CA ALA A 56 6.04 -17.63 -16.23
C ALA A 56 5.57 -19.11 -16.18
N PRO A 57 5.82 -19.85 -15.09
CA PRO A 57 5.34 -21.23 -14.96
C PRO A 57 3.81 -21.34 -14.95
N GLY A 58 3.15 -20.36 -14.35
CA GLY A 58 1.70 -20.23 -14.30
C GLY A 58 1.30 -18.77 -14.08
N ALA A 59 0.11 -18.41 -14.54
CA ALA A 59 -0.46 -17.08 -14.41
C ALA A 59 -1.95 -17.18 -14.11
N ILE A 60 -2.44 -16.33 -13.22
CA ILE A 60 -3.86 -16.26 -12.83
C ILE A 60 -4.35 -14.81 -12.92
N ALA A 61 -5.63 -14.66 -13.22
CA ALA A 61 -6.35 -13.41 -13.07
C ALA A 61 -7.79 -13.67 -12.66
N GLN A 62 -8.34 -12.78 -11.84
CA GLN A 62 -9.73 -12.79 -11.42
C GLN A 62 -10.26 -11.37 -11.47
N LEU A 63 -11.50 -11.23 -11.91
CA LEU A 63 -12.26 -10.00 -11.97
C LEU A 63 -13.56 -10.19 -11.19
N ASP A 64 -13.94 -9.19 -10.42
CA ASP A 64 -15.27 -9.06 -9.84
C ASP A 64 -15.95 -7.85 -10.51
N ASP A 65 -16.92 -8.13 -11.36
CA ASP A 65 -17.76 -7.13 -12.05
C ASP A 65 -19.15 -7.13 -11.40
N HIS A 66 -19.32 -6.28 -10.39
CA HIS A 66 -20.57 -6.12 -9.64
C HIS A 66 -21.13 -7.43 -9.05
N GLY A 67 -20.26 -8.26 -8.45
CA GLY A 67 -20.60 -9.55 -7.87
C GLY A 67 -20.50 -10.72 -8.85
N ARG A 68 -20.30 -10.45 -10.16
CA ARG A 68 -19.98 -11.49 -11.14
C ARG A 68 -18.47 -11.73 -11.13
N VAL A 69 -18.07 -12.81 -10.48
CA VAL A 69 -16.66 -13.21 -10.40
C VAL A 69 -16.30 -14.12 -11.57
N GLU A 70 -15.39 -13.65 -12.41
CA GLU A 70 -14.84 -14.39 -13.55
C GLU A 70 -13.33 -14.45 -13.42
N GLY A 71 -12.70 -15.50 -13.94
CA GLY A 71 -11.25 -15.63 -13.84
C GLY A 71 -10.69 -16.66 -14.79
N ALA A 72 -9.38 -16.58 -14.98
CA ALA A 72 -8.63 -17.50 -15.81
C ALA A 72 -7.32 -17.88 -15.10
N ALA A 73 -6.88 -19.11 -15.33
CA ALA A 73 -5.64 -19.66 -14.82
C ALA A 73 -4.99 -20.47 -15.93
N MET A 74 -3.72 -20.19 -16.21
CA MET A 74 -2.93 -20.83 -17.27
C MET A 74 -1.62 -21.36 -16.69
N GLY A 75 -1.22 -22.57 -17.09
CA GLY A 75 0.06 -23.17 -16.67
C GLY A 75 -0.02 -23.93 -15.35
N VAL A 76 1.11 -23.98 -14.63
CA VAL A 76 1.29 -24.83 -13.46
C VAL A 76 1.61 -24.04 -12.20
N ALA A 77 1.04 -24.48 -11.08
CA ALA A 77 1.38 -23.99 -9.74
C ALA A 77 2.68 -24.60 -9.22
N ASP A 78 3.10 -25.75 -9.77
CA ASP A 78 4.36 -26.41 -9.44
C ASP A 78 4.93 -27.08 -10.69
N ARG A 79 6.14 -26.67 -11.08
CA ARG A 79 6.86 -27.17 -12.25
C ARG A 79 7.25 -28.64 -12.14
N ARG A 80 7.48 -29.16 -10.92
CA ARG A 80 7.91 -30.54 -10.68
C ARG A 80 6.72 -31.48 -10.72
N SER A 81 5.70 -31.23 -9.91
CA SER A 81 4.49 -32.08 -9.87
C SER A 81 3.55 -31.85 -11.06
N ARG A 82 3.77 -30.79 -11.84
CA ARG A 82 2.92 -30.36 -12.97
C ARG A 82 1.48 -30.05 -12.58
N ARG A 83 1.21 -29.81 -11.30
CA ARG A 83 -0.13 -29.44 -10.82
C ARG A 83 -0.56 -28.12 -11.47
N THR A 84 -1.73 -28.14 -12.10
CA THR A 84 -2.34 -26.95 -12.71
C THR A 84 -2.55 -25.84 -11.68
N ILE A 85 -2.27 -24.60 -12.07
CA ILE A 85 -2.56 -23.42 -11.25
C ILE A 85 -4.06 -23.10 -11.31
N SER A 86 -4.60 -22.54 -10.23
CA SER A 86 -5.99 -22.14 -10.11
C SER A 86 -6.06 -20.77 -9.47
N THR A 87 -7.12 -20.02 -9.78
CA THR A 87 -7.45 -18.75 -9.11
C THR A 87 -7.66 -18.89 -7.60
N ALA A 88 -7.86 -20.12 -7.08
CA ALA A 88 -7.93 -20.41 -5.66
C ALA A 88 -6.58 -20.75 -5.01
N ASP A 89 -5.48 -20.80 -5.77
CA ASP A 89 -4.15 -20.99 -5.18
C ASP A 89 -3.71 -19.71 -4.45
N ARG A 90 -3.36 -19.83 -3.16
CA ARG A 90 -2.77 -18.73 -2.38
C ARG A 90 -1.36 -18.41 -2.90
N PHE A 91 -0.91 -17.17 -2.72
CA PHE A 91 0.42 -16.71 -3.11
C PHE A 91 0.90 -15.55 -2.21
N ARG A 92 2.18 -15.21 -2.28
CA ARG A 92 2.74 -14.05 -1.57
C ARG A 92 2.44 -12.78 -2.38
N ILE A 93 1.70 -11.85 -1.79
CA ILE A 93 1.24 -10.63 -2.47
C ILE A 93 2.30 -9.51 -2.57
N GLY A 94 3.47 -9.71 -1.94
CA GLY A 94 4.57 -8.74 -1.95
C GLY A 94 4.13 -7.34 -1.49
N SER A 95 4.50 -6.33 -2.27
CA SER A 95 4.24 -4.91 -1.96
C SER A 95 2.77 -4.50 -1.89
N VAL A 96 1.81 -5.35 -2.29
CA VAL A 96 0.38 -5.11 -2.00
C VAL A 96 0.13 -5.01 -0.50
N THR A 97 0.97 -5.65 0.33
CA THR A 97 0.96 -5.52 1.80
C THR A 97 0.96 -4.06 2.28
N LYS A 98 1.62 -3.15 1.55
CA LYS A 98 1.70 -1.73 1.88
C LYS A 98 0.31 -1.09 1.98
N THR A 99 -0.64 -1.53 1.16
CA THR A 99 -2.03 -1.05 1.23
C THR A 99 -2.70 -1.46 2.54
N PHE A 100 -2.47 -2.68 3.03
CA PHE A 100 -2.98 -3.11 4.34
C PHE A 100 -2.37 -2.27 5.48
N THR A 101 -1.05 -2.00 5.42
CA THR A 101 -0.36 -1.13 6.37
C THR A 101 -0.94 0.29 6.36
N ALA A 102 -1.16 0.86 5.18
CA ALA A 102 -1.72 2.20 5.03
C ALA A 102 -3.13 2.28 5.59
N VAL A 103 -4.00 1.29 5.32
CA VAL A 103 -5.35 1.22 5.88
C VAL A 103 -5.32 1.24 7.42
N VAL A 104 -4.46 0.44 8.06
CA VAL A 104 -4.34 0.45 9.52
C VAL A 104 -3.91 1.84 10.03
N LEU A 105 -2.90 2.47 9.43
CA LEU A 105 -2.46 3.80 9.86
C LEU A 105 -3.52 4.88 9.63
N LEU A 106 -4.29 4.80 8.54
CA LEU A 106 -5.40 5.73 8.29
C LEU A 106 -6.52 5.55 9.32
N GLN A 107 -6.88 4.31 9.68
CA GLN A 107 -7.82 4.07 10.77
C GLN A 107 -7.29 4.60 12.12
N LEU A 108 -5.99 4.46 12.40
CA LEU A 108 -5.39 5.05 13.60
C LEU A 108 -5.41 6.59 13.57
N ALA A 109 -5.41 7.20 12.38
CA ALA A 109 -5.60 8.65 12.24
C ALA A 109 -7.07 9.04 12.49
N ASP A 110 -8.03 8.27 12.00
CA ASP A 110 -9.46 8.45 12.29
C ASP A 110 -9.75 8.30 13.80
N GLU A 111 -9.04 7.41 14.49
CA GLU A 111 -9.07 7.25 15.95
C GLU A 111 -8.35 8.38 16.73
N GLY A 112 -7.76 9.37 16.03
CA GLY A 112 -7.02 10.47 16.64
C GLY A 112 -5.67 10.08 17.25
N LYS A 113 -5.22 8.84 17.08
CA LYS A 113 -3.93 8.33 17.61
C LYS A 113 -2.73 8.77 16.78
N LEU A 114 -2.96 9.10 15.51
CA LEU A 114 -1.95 9.49 14.53
C LEU A 114 -2.39 10.76 13.79
N ARG A 115 -1.43 11.61 13.42
CA ARG A 115 -1.64 12.71 12.48
C ARG A 115 -0.71 12.50 11.29
N LEU A 116 -1.26 12.51 10.07
CA LEU A 116 -0.47 12.32 8.85
C LEU A 116 0.62 13.39 8.69
N ASP A 117 0.32 14.63 9.05
CA ASP A 117 1.27 15.75 8.94
C ASP A 117 2.16 15.92 10.17
N ALA A 118 2.05 15.04 11.18
CA ALA A 118 2.99 15.06 12.28
C ALA A 118 4.32 14.39 11.87
N PRO A 119 5.45 14.88 12.38
CA PRO A 119 6.73 14.21 12.19
C PRO A 119 6.72 12.81 12.79
N VAL A 120 7.39 11.86 12.14
CA VAL A 120 7.59 10.48 12.65
C VAL A 120 8.25 10.51 14.03
N ASP A 121 9.16 11.46 14.25
CA ASP A 121 9.90 11.65 15.50
C ASP A 121 8.99 11.89 16.72
N ARG A 122 7.77 12.42 16.51
CA ARG A 122 6.75 12.55 17.56
C ARG A 122 6.38 11.19 18.18
N TYR A 123 6.38 10.13 17.37
CA TYR A 123 5.92 8.80 17.76
C TYR A 123 7.09 7.84 18.01
N LEU A 124 8.16 8.00 17.22
CA LEU A 124 9.37 7.17 17.24
C LEU A 124 10.61 8.09 17.41
N PRO A 125 10.82 8.67 18.61
CA PRO A 125 11.86 9.67 18.82
C PRO A 125 13.25 9.12 18.54
N GLY A 126 14.04 9.88 17.79
CA GLY A 126 15.43 9.54 17.43
C GLY A 126 15.57 8.38 16.44
N LEU A 127 14.47 7.94 15.80
CA LEU A 127 14.54 6.88 14.80
C LEU A 127 15.22 7.34 13.51
N LEU A 128 14.85 8.53 13.02
CA LEU A 128 15.31 9.09 11.75
C LEU A 128 16.24 10.29 12.01
N PRO A 129 17.27 10.48 11.18
CA PRO A 129 18.19 11.60 11.34
C PRO A 129 17.51 12.95 11.05
N ASP A 130 16.60 12.99 10.08
CA ASP A 130 15.76 14.14 9.81
C ASP A 130 14.45 14.02 10.60
N ARG A 131 14.32 14.85 11.62
CA ARG A 131 13.17 14.89 12.54
C ARG A 131 11.96 15.60 11.95
N THR A 132 12.04 16.12 10.73
CA THR A 132 10.94 16.80 10.03
C THR A 132 10.12 15.86 9.15
N ILE A 133 10.64 14.67 8.81
CA ILE A 133 9.94 13.69 7.97
C ILE A 133 8.60 13.32 8.61
N THR A 134 7.53 13.56 7.87
CA THR A 134 6.15 13.33 8.29
C THR A 134 5.67 11.91 7.99
N VAL A 135 4.61 11.49 8.68
CA VAL A 135 3.92 10.22 8.42
C VAL A 135 3.36 10.19 6.99
N ARG A 136 2.86 11.32 6.48
CA ARG A 136 2.37 11.45 5.10
C ARG A 136 3.47 11.20 4.08
N GLU A 137 4.68 11.71 4.33
CA GLU A 137 5.83 11.47 3.45
C GLU A 137 6.31 10.03 3.51
N ILE A 138 6.23 9.37 4.66
CA ILE A 138 6.47 7.92 4.77
C ILE A 138 5.48 7.16 3.86
N LEU A 139 4.17 7.34 4.07
CA LEU A 139 3.14 6.63 3.30
C LEU A 139 3.17 6.96 1.80
N GLY A 140 3.59 8.17 1.45
CA GLY A 140 3.67 8.64 0.07
C GLY A 140 4.98 8.34 -0.65
N HIS A 141 5.93 7.64 -0.02
CA HIS A 141 7.29 7.44 -0.56
C HIS A 141 8.00 8.76 -0.91
N ARG A 142 7.89 9.76 -0.03
CA ARG A 142 8.48 11.11 -0.19
C ARG A 142 9.45 11.47 0.92
N SER A 143 9.88 10.50 1.72
CA SER A 143 10.80 10.72 2.85
C SER A 143 12.26 10.90 2.45
N GLY A 144 12.64 10.46 1.24
CA GLY A 144 14.04 10.37 0.81
C GLY A 144 14.85 9.27 1.51
N LEU A 145 14.21 8.37 2.27
CA LEU A 145 14.88 7.22 2.88
C LEU A 145 15.36 6.23 1.81
N TYR A 146 16.63 5.84 1.87
CA TYR A 146 17.20 4.86 0.96
C TYR A 146 16.46 3.52 1.06
N ASP A 147 16.23 2.85 -0.06
CA ASP A 147 15.65 1.51 -0.06
C ASP A 147 16.74 0.45 0.18
N TYR A 148 16.77 -0.13 1.38
CA TYR A 148 17.77 -1.13 1.75
C TYR A 148 17.71 -2.38 0.83
N THR A 149 16.59 -2.63 0.14
CA THR A 149 16.48 -3.79 -0.76
C THR A 149 17.36 -3.65 -2.01
N ASN A 150 17.71 -2.41 -2.40
CA ASN A 150 18.63 -2.17 -3.52
C ASN A 150 20.00 -2.81 -3.27
N THR A 151 20.47 -2.78 -2.02
CA THR A 151 21.72 -3.45 -1.63
C THR A 151 21.51 -4.95 -1.45
N MET A 152 20.41 -5.37 -0.81
CA MET A 152 20.13 -6.79 -0.56
C MET A 152 20.01 -7.61 -1.85
N PHE A 153 19.42 -7.03 -2.90
CA PHE A 153 19.15 -7.73 -4.16
C PHE A 153 19.93 -7.14 -5.33
N ALA A 154 21.10 -6.54 -5.08
CA ALA A 154 22.01 -6.13 -6.14
C ALA A 154 22.40 -7.30 -7.08
N LYS A 155 22.34 -8.54 -6.55
CA LYS A 155 22.28 -9.77 -7.33
C LYS A 155 21.05 -10.56 -6.87
N THR A 156 20.16 -10.87 -7.79
CA THR A 156 18.80 -11.35 -7.48
C THR A 156 18.81 -12.66 -6.69
N VAL A 157 19.40 -13.73 -7.26
CA VAL A 157 19.41 -15.06 -6.63
C VAL A 157 20.33 -15.12 -5.40
N PRO A 158 21.59 -14.64 -5.45
CA PRO A 158 22.45 -14.61 -4.27
C PRO A 158 21.84 -13.82 -3.10
N GLY A 159 21.28 -12.63 -3.39
CA GLY A 159 20.60 -11.80 -2.40
C GLY A 159 19.41 -12.51 -1.77
N PHE A 160 18.56 -13.13 -2.60
CA PHE A 160 17.45 -13.95 -2.13
C PHE A 160 17.90 -15.09 -1.21
N GLN A 161 18.92 -15.86 -1.60
CA GLN A 161 19.46 -16.96 -0.78
C GLN A 161 20.00 -16.46 0.56
N GLU A 162 20.61 -15.28 0.57
CA GLU A 162 21.13 -14.68 1.81
C GLU A 162 20.00 -14.35 2.80
N VAL A 163 18.85 -13.85 2.33
CA VAL A 163 17.81 -13.30 3.22
C VAL A 163 16.63 -14.25 3.47
N ARG A 164 16.42 -15.29 2.64
CA ARG A 164 15.19 -16.10 2.65
C ARG A 164 14.88 -16.77 3.99
N SER A 165 15.90 -17.09 4.80
CA SER A 165 15.76 -17.72 6.11
C SER A 165 16.07 -16.78 7.28
N LYS A 166 16.47 -15.52 7.00
CA LYS A 166 16.82 -14.54 8.03
C LYS A 166 15.56 -13.95 8.65
N VAL A 167 15.68 -13.55 9.92
CA VAL A 167 14.69 -12.75 10.64
C VAL A 167 15.36 -11.45 11.05
N PHE A 168 14.74 -10.34 10.70
CA PHE A 168 15.18 -8.98 10.97
C PHE A 168 14.14 -8.31 11.86
N THR A 169 14.62 -7.52 12.80
CA THR A 169 13.82 -6.51 13.47
C THR A 169 13.61 -5.31 12.54
N TYR A 170 12.52 -4.55 12.76
CA TYR A 170 12.30 -3.31 12.04
C TYR A 170 13.50 -2.34 12.14
N ARG A 171 14.12 -2.24 13.33
CA ARG A 171 15.27 -1.35 13.56
C ARG A 171 16.50 -1.75 12.76
N GLU A 172 16.75 -3.04 12.55
CA GLU A 172 17.86 -3.49 11.70
C GLU A 172 17.66 -3.07 10.24
N LEU A 173 16.44 -3.17 9.72
CA LEU A 173 16.11 -2.74 8.35
C LEU A 173 16.22 -1.21 8.20
N VAL A 174 15.71 -0.45 9.16
CA VAL A 174 15.89 1.02 9.19
C VAL A 174 17.38 1.36 9.25
N LYS A 175 18.16 0.71 10.12
CA LYS A 175 19.61 0.95 10.23
C LYS A 175 20.35 0.71 8.91
N ARG A 176 19.98 -0.33 8.16
CA ARG A 176 20.53 -0.59 6.82
C ARG A 176 20.25 0.53 5.85
N SER A 177 19.03 1.09 5.86
CA SER A 177 18.71 2.28 5.06
C SER A 177 19.59 3.48 5.45
N LEU A 178 19.75 3.73 6.75
CA LEU A 178 20.48 4.88 7.28
C LEU A 178 22.01 4.81 7.09
N TRP A 179 22.56 3.68 6.64
CA TRP A 179 23.96 3.59 6.19
C TRP A 179 24.21 4.25 4.84
N HIS A 180 23.14 4.56 4.10
CA HIS A 180 23.21 5.23 2.82
C HIS A 180 22.76 6.69 2.96
N PRO A 181 23.28 7.60 2.12
CA PRO A 181 22.76 8.96 2.06
C PRO A 181 21.29 8.93 1.60
N ARG A 182 20.57 10.00 1.93
CA ARG A 182 19.21 10.20 1.43
C ARG A 182 19.21 10.27 -0.09
N THR A 183 18.17 9.72 -0.71
CA THR A 183 18.03 9.70 -2.18
C THR A 183 17.46 11.00 -2.74
N SER A 184 16.76 11.77 -1.89
CA SER A 184 16.17 13.06 -2.24
C SER A 184 15.93 13.91 -0.99
N ALA A 185 15.66 15.20 -1.21
CA ALA A 185 15.03 16.03 -0.20
C ALA A 185 13.63 15.47 0.16
N PRO A 186 13.12 15.73 1.39
CA PRO A 186 11.73 15.41 1.73
C PRO A 186 10.78 16.08 0.74
N GLY A 187 9.72 15.36 0.37
CA GLY A 187 8.70 15.84 -0.55
C GLY A 187 8.92 15.46 -2.01
N ALA A 188 10.03 14.84 -2.42
CA ALA A 188 10.17 14.25 -3.77
C ALA A 188 9.89 12.73 -3.75
N PHE A 189 9.21 12.19 -4.76
CA PHE A 189 8.87 10.76 -4.79
C PHE A 189 10.11 9.89 -5.07
N SER A 190 10.32 8.90 -4.21
CA SER A 190 11.31 7.83 -4.39
C SER A 190 10.80 6.59 -3.64
N TYR A 191 10.45 5.55 -4.37
CA TYR A 191 9.97 4.30 -3.77
C TYR A 191 11.02 3.73 -2.83
N SER A 192 10.59 3.35 -1.62
CA SER A 192 11.48 2.74 -0.64
C SER A 192 10.73 1.87 0.35
N ASN A 193 11.13 0.60 0.45
CA ASN A 193 10.57 -0.36 1.42
C ASN A 193 10.80 0.10 2.87
N THR A 194 11.87 0.83 3.14
CA THR A 194 12.15 1.43 4.47
C THR A 194 10.98 2.24 4.99
N ASN A 195 10.23 2.92 4.11
CA ASN A 195 9.03 3.66 4.53
C ASN A 195 8.00 2.75 5.20
N PHE A 196 7.76 1.57 4.64
CA PHE A 196 6.73 0.66 5.17
C PHE A 196 7.23 -0.19 6.33
N VAL A 197 8.55 -0.34 6.49
CA VAL A 197 9.19 -0.78 7.74
C VAL A 197 8.90 0.23 8.87
N VAL A 198 9.11 1.53 8.61
CA VAL A 198 8.78 2.61 9.58
C VAL A 198 7.27 2.63 9.86
N ALA A 199 6.42 2.43 8.85
CA ALA A 199 4.98 2.35 9.01
C ALA A 199 4.56 1.18 9.93
N GLY A 200 5.19 0.01 9.80
CA GLY A 200 5.00 -1.11 10.73
C GLY A 200 5.37 -0.75 12.16
N MET A 201 6.53 -0.10 12.37
CA MET A 201 6.93 0.39 13.71
C MET A 201 5.93 1.38 14.31
N LEU A 202 5.34 2.26 13.50
CA LEU A 202 4.31 3.20 13.96
C LEU A 202 3.07 2.45 14.46
N ILE A 203 2.59 1.44 13.72
CA ILE A 203 1.46 0.62 14.13
C ILE A 203 1.73 -0.04 15.48
N GLU A 204 2.86 -0.73 15.62
CA GLU A 204 3.15 -1.44 16.88
C GLU A 204 3.34 -0.48 18.05
N LYS A 205 3.97 0.67 17.82
CA LYS A 205 4.16 1.69 18.86
C LYS A 205 2.85 2.30 19.34
N LEU A 206 1.91 2.56 18.44
CA LEU A 206 0.66 3.27 18.75
C LEU A 206 -0.43 2.35 19.31
N THR A 207 -0.35 1.05 19.03
CA THR A 207 -1.36 0.07 19.42
C THR A 207 -0.90 -0.82 20.56
N GLY A 208 0.41 -1.03 20.72
CA GLY A 208 0.97 -2.03 21.62
C GLY A 208 0.82 -3.47 21.11
N HIS A 209 0.32 -3.66 19.88
CA HIS A 209 0.12 -4.98 19.27
C HIS A 209 0.99 -5.16 18.02
N SER A 210 1.22 -6.41 17.63
CA SER A 210 1.93 -6.72 16.39
C SER A 210 1.15 -6.27 15.15
N VAL A 211 1.83 -6.00 14.04
CA VAL A 211 1.15 -5.72 12.76
C VAL A 211 0.23 -6.86 12.32
N ARG A 212 0.56 -8.12 12.65
CA ARG A 212 -0.30 -9.28 12.40
C ARG A 212 -1.65 -9.11 13.08
N THR A 213 -1.63 -8.80 14.38
CA THR A 213 -2.82 -8.60 15.20
C THR A 213 -3.69 -7.48 14.63
N GLU A 214 -3.07 -6.37 14.24
CA GLU A 214 -3.80 -5.23 13.69
C GLU A 214 -4.40 -5.54 12.32
N TYR A 215 -3.68 -6.23 11.42
CA TYR A 215 -4.27 -6.69 10.15
C TYR A 215 -5.43 -7.66 10.36
N GLU A 216 -5.29 -8.62 11.28
CA GLU A 216 -6.34 -9.58 11.58
C GLU A 216 -7.61 -8.90 12.09
N ASN A 217 -7.47 -8.03 13.08
CA ASN A 217 -8.61 -7.42 13.77
C ASN A 217 -9.27 -6.32 12.94
N ARG A 218 -8.50 -5.56 12.16
CA ARG A 218 -9.00 -4.39 11.43
C ARG A 218 -9.41 -4.68 9.99
N ILE A 219 -8.85 -5.73 9.38
CA ILE A 219 -9.02 -5.99 7.95
C ILE A 219 -9.49 -7.44 7.72
N PHE A 220 -8.72 -8.44 8.14
CA PHE A 220 -9.00 -9.82 7.73
C PHE A 220 -10.32 -10.34 8.31
N LYS A 221 -10.56 -10.17 9.62
CA LYS A 221 -11.80 -10.64 10.26
C LYS A 221 -13.02 -9.84 9.80
N PRO A 222 -13.02 -8.48 9.80
CA PRO A 222 -14.18 -7.71 9.37
C PRO A 222 -14.59 -7.99 7.92
N LEU A 223 -13.61 -8.14 7.02
CA LEU A 223 -13.86 -8.43 5.60
C LEU A 223 -13.95 -9.93 5.28
N LYS A 224 -13.86 -10.80 6.30
CA LYS A 224 -13.94 -12.26 6.17
C LYS A 224 -12.92 -12.83 5.16
N LEU A 225 -11.69 -12.30 5.15
CA LEU A 225 -10.61 -12.73 4.25
C LEU A 225 -9.99 -14.05 4.71
N ARG A 226 -10.68 -15.17 4.47
CA ARG A 226 -10.32 -16.52 4.96
C ARG A 226 -9.04 -17.09 4.34
N ASP A 227 -8.59 -16.55 3.22
CA ASP A 227 -7.40 -16.96 2.49
C ASP A 227 -6.23 -15.97 2.64
N THR A 228 -6.34 -15.02 3.57
CA THR A 228 -5.31 -13.98 3.80
C THR A 228 -4.66 -14.16 5.16
N PHE A 229 -3.32 -14.16 5.19
CA PHE A 229 -2.54 -14.42 6.38
C PHE A 229 -1.30 -13.51 6.42
N TYR A 230 -0.87 -13.14 7.62
CA TYR A 230 0.44 -12.54 7.88
C TYR A 230 1.25 -13.47 8.78
N VAL A 231 2.08 -14.33 8.19
CA VAL A 231 2.71 -15.47 8.90
C VAL A 231 4.16 -15.24 9.33
N HIS A 232 4.75 -14.08 9.02
CA HIS A 232 6.12 -13.74 9.41
C HIS A 232 6.38 -14.05 10.91
N PRO A 233 7.48 -14.73 11.29
CA PRO A 233 8.61 -15.15 10.45
C PRO A 233 8.48 -16.54 9.82
N GLY A 234 7.32 -17.20 9.90
CA GLY A 234 7.10 -18.50 9.29
C GLY A 234 7.35 -18.51 7.79
N THR A 235 7.96 -19.59 7.29
CA THR A 235 8.31 -19.74 5.86
C THR A 235 7.20 -20.38 5.02
N GLN A 236 6.26 -21.07 5.65
CA GLN A 236 5.21 -21.83 4.96
C GLN A 236 4.04 -20.94 4.54
N ILE A 237 3.46 -21.23 3.38
CA ILE A 237 2.17 -20.66 2.95
C ILE A 237 1.08 -21.65 3.39
N PRO A 238 0.13 -21.24 4.25
CA PRO A 238 -0.93 -22.14 4.71
C PRO A 238 -1.79 -22.66 3.55
N GLY A 239 -2.17 -23.94 3.59
CA GLY A 239 -3.11 -24.55 2.65
C GLY A 239 -2.61 -24.63 1.20
N ARG A 240 -3.54 -24.73 0.25
CA ARG A 240 -3.24 -24.87 -1.18
C ARG A 240 -2.69 -23.55 -1.76
N HIS A 241 -1.50 -23.59 -2.32
CA HIS A 241 -0.78 -22.40 -2.79
C HIS A 241 0.05 -22.67 -4.05
N ALA A 242 0.34 -21.63 -4.82
CA ALA A 242 1.29 -21.70 -5.93
C ALA A 242 2.73 -21.62 -5.42
N ARG A 243 3.65 -22.38 -6.03
CA ARG A 243 5.08 -22.22 -5.81
C ARG A 243 5.58 -20.95 -6.50
N GLY A 244 6.44 -20.20 -5.81
CA GLY A 244 7.09 -19.01 -6.33
C GLY A 244 8.39 -19.39 -7.02
N TYR A 245 8.64 -18.85 -8.21
CA TYR A 245 9.84 -19.11 -8.99
C TYR A 245 10.56 -17.80 -9.33
N LEU A 246 11.77 -17.64 -8.82
CA LEU A 246 12.62 -16.48 -9.03
C LEU A 246 13.46 -16.69 -10.30
N ALA A 247 13.39 -15.74 -11.23
CA ALA A 247 14.26 -15.70 -12.39
C ALA A 247 15.66 -15.20 -11.99
N PRO A 248 16.75 -15.90 -12.37
CA PRO A 248 18.11 -15.41 -12.15
C PRO A 248 18.45 -14.19 -13.02
N ASP A 249 19.51 -13.47 -12.65
CA ASP A 249 20.03 -12.33 -13.42
C ASP A 249 20.56 -12.76 -14.80
N GLU A 250 21.09 -13.99 -14.88
CA GLU A 250 21.52 -14.59 -16.13
C GLU A 250 20.31 -15.03 -16.96
N ARG A 251 20.24 -14.53 -18.19
CA ARG A 251 19.16 -14.86 -19.12
C ARG A 251 19.13 -16.38 -19.39
N ASN A 252 17.93 -16.96 -19.32
CA ASN A 252 17.66 -18.40 -19.53
C ASN A 252 18.24 -19.34 -18.48
N ALA A 253 18.87 -18.84 -17.41
CA ALA A 253 19.27 -19.70 -16.30
C ALA A 253 18.04 -20.33 -15.62
N PRO A 254 18.16 -21.55 -15.04
CA PRO A 254 17.04 -22.23 -14.41
C PRO A 254 16.41 -21.40 -13.29
N LEU A 255 15.07 -21.36 -13.26
CA LEU A 255 14.33 -20.69 -12.18
C LEU A 255 14.63 -21.32 -10.81
N VAL A 256 14.75 -20.47 -9.80
CA VAL A 256 14.99 -20.87 -8.40
C VAL A 256 13.68 -20.90 -7.63
N ASP A 257 13.43 -21.97 -6.88
CA ASP A 257 12.27 -22.04 -6.00
C ASP A 257 12.39 -21.03 -4.84
N ALA A 258 11.49 -20.06 -4.84
CA ALA A 258 11.39 -18.97 -3.89
C ALA A 258 10.12 -19.06 -3.02
N THR A 259 9.47 -20.22 -2.98
CA THR A 259 8.21 -20.43 -2.26
C THR A 259 8.39 -20.24 -0.76
N GLU A 260 9.37 -20.93 -0.18
CA GLU A 260 9.65 -20.91 1.26
C GLU A 260 10.65 -19.81 1.61
N GLN A 261 10.17 -18.81 2.35
CA GLN A 261 10.96 -17.69 2.85
C GLN A 261 10.22 -16.97 3.98
N THR A 262 10.96 -16.38 4.91
CA THR A 262 10.42 -15.64 6.06
C THR A 262 9.75 -14.31 5.67
N MET A 263 10.08 -13.81 4.47
CA MET A 263 9.76 -12.44 4.00
C MET A 263 10.18 -11.35 4.99
N SER A 264 11.09 -11.64 5.92
CA SER A 264 11.43 -10.70 7.01
C SER A 264 12.10 -9.42 6.53
N TRP A 265 12.60 -9.41 5.29
CA TRP A 265 13.24 -8.28 4.66
C TRP A 265 12.23 -7.37 3.93
N ALA A 266 10.96 -7.74 3.82
CA ALA A 266 9.95 -7.09 2.96
C ALA A 266 8.89 -6.31 3.73
#